data_AF-A0A844DSW3-F1
#
_entry.id   AF-A0A844DSW3-F1
#
_cell.length_a   1.000
_cell.length_b   1.000
_cell.length_c   1.000
_cell.angle_alpha   90.00
_cell.angle_beta   90.00
_cell.angle_gamma   90.00
#
_symmetry.space_group_name_H-M   'P 1'
#
loop_
_entity.id
_entity.type
_entity.pdbx_description
1 polymer ?
#
loop_
_entity_poly.entity_id
_entity_poly.type
_entity_poly.pdbx_seq_one_letter_code
_entity_poly.pdbx_strand_id
1 'polypeptide(L)'
;MRELYEKIKKGTDRRASLIALKKELKDEAKKKVFLTMTGNRLDEIMKCLVDEDPKVRKNAAAILGELHCQDALDVLMDAYEEEDKLFVREAYVQALSAIDCSEYLPQLEERLQELAEYDAPEEEKKHTQAELHALQELILQKKGVKKHTFNGWNRSSEVLLLTLPAFRDVLAEQVTGKKKILKSGVRTIVSDFEDTMKIRTFQELLFVIHTQTEKHVLSSEPETLAAQLAGSDLLQILAETHKGEAPFYFRIGVSGGMALEERSSFSRQTAAAIEKAFARKLINSTSHYEVEIRLLQNREGGFVPLLKLYTLPDHRFDYRRYYVAASMKPTMAAGLLALAKPYLKEHAQILDPFCGVGTLLIERRFLVPARNAYGIDCFGEAVEKARVNSKIAGMQINYINRDYFDFVHDYKFDEIVTDLPAGNLTKPELDVLYRRFFEKSDEVLTEDGRMIFFSREMGLVKKQLRLHPQFRLVQEFCIQEKNGSYLFIIEKRQ
;
A
#
# COMPACT_ATOMS: atom_id res chain seq x y z
N MET A 1 38.50 3.21 14.13
CA MET A 1 38.62 2.12 13.13
C MET A 1 40.00 1.49 13.08
N ARG A 2 41.09 2.26 12.88
CA ARG A 2 42.47 1.70 12.85
C ARG A 2 42.82 0.88 14.09
N GLU A 3 42.57 1.44 15.28
CA GLU A 3 42.82 0.75 16.55
C GLU A 3 42.01 -0.54 16.69
N LEU A 4 40.73 -0.53 16.27
CA LEU A 4 39.87 -1.71 16.29
C LEU A 4 40.42 -2.81 15.38
N TYR A 5 40.89 -2.45 14.18
CA TYR A 5 41.48 -3.41 13.24
C TYR A 5 42.77 -4.01 13.79
N GLU A 6 43.63 -3.19 14.40
CA GLU A 6 44.87 -3.67 15.02
C GLU A 6 44.61 -4.61 16.22
N LYS A 7 43.56 -4.36 17.01
CA LYS A 7 43.11 -5.28 18.06
C LYS A 7 42.66 -6.63 17.49
N ILE A 8 41.90 -6.61 16.39
CA ILE A 8 41.47 -7.83 15.69
C ILE A 8 42.68 -8.65 15.21
N LYS A 9 43.64 -8.01 14.52
CA LYS A 9 44.88 -8.65 14.05
C LYS A 9 45.68 -9.30 15.17
N LYS A 10 45.85 -8.58 16.28
CA LYS A 10 46.62 -9.04 17.44
C LYS A 10 45.89 -10.09 18.28
N GLY A 11 44.62 -10.35 17.98
CA GLY A 11 43.78 -11.24 18.76
C GLY A 11 43.38 -10.74 20.13
N THR A 12 43.52 -9.44 20.39
CA THR A 12 43.17 -8.84 21.67
C THR A 12 41.76 -8.25 21.62
N ASP A 13 40.89 -8.66 22.55
CA ASP A 13 39.50 -8.18 22.63
C ASP A 13 38.76 -8.26 21.27
N ARG A 14 38.98 -9.37 20.53
CA ARG A 14 38.49 -9.57 19.16
C ARG A 14 37.00 -9.32 19.06
N ARG A 15 36.22 -9.91 19.96
CA ARG A 15 34.77 -9.83 19.95
C ARG A 15 34.27 -8.40 20.12
N ALA A 16 34.74 -7.67 21.12
CA ALA A 16 34.29 -6.28 21.30
C ALA A 16 34.75 -5.40 20.14
N SER A 17 35.96 -5.65 19.62
CA SER A 17 36.50 -4.92 18.47
C SER A 17 35.68 -5.14 17.19
N LEU A 18 35.26 -6.37 16.89
CA LEU A 18 34.38 -6.68 15.76
C LEU A 18 32.98 -6.08 15.94
N ILE A 19 32.41 -6.14 17.15
CA ILE A 19 31.11 -5.52 17.43
C ILE A 19 31.17 -4.00 17.20
N ALA A 20 32.22 -3.35 17.72
CA ALA A 20 32.43 -1.93 17.55
C ALA A 20 32.67 -1.57 16.07
N LEU A 21 33.50 -2.35 15.38
CA LEU A 21 33.79 -2.13 13.95
C LEU A 21 32.52 -2.27 13.11
N LYS A 22 31.73 -3.33 13.31
CA LYS A 22 30.45 -3.53 12.63
C LYS A 22 29.49 -2.35 12.82
N LYS A 23 29.45 -1.76 14.02
CA LYS A 23 28.63 -0.58 14.29
C LYS A 23 29.10 0.65 13.49
N GLU A 24 30.42 0.86 13.42
CA GLU A 24 31.01 1.94 12.62
C GLU A 24 30.74 1.76 11.12
N LEU A 25 30.79 0.52 10.62
CA LEU A 25 30.61 0.21 9.21
C LEU A 25 29.17 0.37 8.70
N LYS A 26 28.19 0.70 9.55
CA LYS A 26 26.85 1.10 9.10
C LYS A 26 26.83 2.42 8.32
N ASP A 27 27.89 3.22 8.42
CA ASP A 27 28.06 4.48 7.72
C ASP A 27 28.90 4.27 6.44
N GLU A 28 28.30 4.56 5.28
CA GLU A 28 28.94 4.41 3.97
C GLU A 28 30.27 5.18 3.83
N ALA A 29 30.41 6.36 4.46
CA ALA A 29 31.67 7.09 4.43
C ALA A 29 32.75 6.33 5.22
N LYS A 30 32.37 5.71 6.34
CA LYS A 30 33.30 4.93 7.18
C LYS A 30 33.71 3.62 6.51
N LYS A 31 32.83 2.98 5.74
CA LYS A 31 33.19 1.81 4.91
C LYS A 31 34.33 2.14 3.96
N LYS A 32 34.21 3.23 3.20
CA LYS A 32 35.25 3.67 2.23
C LYS A 32 36.58 3.96 2.92
N VAL A 33 36.54 4.63 4.08
CA VAL A 33 37.74 4.90 4.89
C VAL A 33 38.39 3.61 5.36
N PHE A 34 37.59 2.64 5.84
CA PHE A 34 38.10 1.35 6.31
C PHE A 34 38.74 0.54 5.19
N LEU A 35 38.09 0.44 4.03
CA LEU A 35 38.61 -0.24 2.84
C LEU A 35 39.92 0.40 2.35
N THR A 36 39.98 1.73 2.30
CA THR A 36 41.21 2.46 1.94
C THR A 36 42.34 2.18 2.93
N MET A 37 42.05 2.20 4.24
CA MET A 37 43.03 1.96 5.29
C MET A 37 43.59 0.53 5.25
N THR A 38 42.77 -0.45 4.89
CA THR A 38 43.18 -1.86 4.79
C THR A 38 43.77 -2.22 3.43
N GLY A 39 43.64 -1.34 2.43
CA GLY A 39 44.01 -1.62 1.04
C GLY A 39 43.16 -2.74 0.45
N ASN A 40 41.88 -2.81 0.83
CA ASN A 40 40.94 -3.89 0.53
C ASN A 40 41.36 -5.30 1.01
N ARG A 41 42.43 -5.41 1.82
CA ARG A 41 42.88 -6.70 2.35
C ARG A 41 42.17 -7.00 3.67
N LEU A 42 41.22 -7.93 3.60
CA LEU A 42 40.36 -8.33 4.71
C LEU A 42 40.71 -9.72 5.28
N ASP A 43 41.90 -10.25 4.98
CA ASP A 43 42.39 -11.56 5.43
C ASP A 43 42.25 -11.77 6.95
N GLU A 44 42.51 -10.70 7.72
CA GLU A 44 42.45 -10.74 9.18
C GLU A 44 41.01 -10.84 9.71
N ILE A 45 40.03 -10.37 8.94
CA ILE A 45 38.61 -10.60 9.21
C ILE A 45 38.20 -12.00 8.77
N MET A 46 38.68 -12.48 7.62
CA MET A 46 38.41 -13.84 7.13
C MET A 46 38.91 -14.90 8.11
N LYS A 47 40.11 -14.72 8.69
CA LYS A 47 40.65 -15.60 9.76
C LYS A 47 39.76 -15.70 10.99
N CYS A 48 38.90 -14.72 11.26
CA CYS A 48 37.97 -14.76 12.39
C CYS A 48 36.75 -15.66 12.12
N LEU A 49 36.56 -16.17 10.90
CA LEU A 49 35.50 -17.13 10.58
C LEU A 49 35.73 -18.52 11.17
N VAL A 50 36.96 -18.85 11.58
CA VAL A 50 37.32 -20.12 12.24
C VAL A 50 37.65 -19.92 13.74
N ASP A 51 37.24 -18.79 14.32
CA ASP A 51 37.48 -18.50 15.74
C ASP A 51 36.61 -19.39 16.65
N GLU A 52 37.14 -19.76 17.81
CA GLU A 52 36.45 -20.61 18.79
C GLU A 52 35.17 -19.94 19.35
N ASP A 53 35.13 -18.60 19.47
CA ASP A 53 33.92 -17.89 19.91
C ASP A 53 32.93 -17.73 18.73
N PRO A 54 31.73 -18.36 18.78
CA PRO A 54 30.74 -18.26 17.70
C PRO A 54 30.26 -16.83 17.44
N LYS A 55 30.36 -15.94 18.45
CA LYS A 55 30.02 -14.52 18.26
C LYS A 55 31.12 -13.78 17.52
N VAL A 56 32.37 -14.22 17.57
CA VAL A 56 33.45 -13.69 16.72
C VAL A 56 33.14 -14.05 15.27
N ARG A 57 32.89 -15.34 14.99
CA ARG A 57 32.48 -15.84 13.66
C ARG A 57 31.29 -15.07 13.08
N LYS A 58 30.21 -14.96 13.85
CA LYS A 58 28.99 -14.21 13.48
C LYS A 58 29.28 -12.77 13.06
N ASN A 59 30.12 -12.06 13.82
CA ASN A 59 30.41 -10.65 13.52
C ASN A 59 31.38 -10.50 12.36
N ALA A 60 32.31 -11.44 12.17
CA ALA A 60 33.21 -11.47 11.02
C ALA A 60 32.41 -11.67 9.72
N ALA A 61 31.53 -12.66 9.65
CA ALA A 61 30.64 -12.88 8.49
C ALA A 61 29.83 -11.61 8.17
N ALA A 62 29.19 -11.01 9.18
CA ALA A 62 28.42 -9.79 9.00
C ALA A 62 29.26 -8.61 8.46
N ILE A 63 30.51 -8.46 8.91
CA ILE A 63 31.41 -7.41 8.40
C ILE A 63 31.79 -7.68 6.94
N LEU A 64 32.11 -8.93 6.58
CA LEU A 64 32.47 -9.30 5.20
C LEU A 64 31.32 -9.04 4.22
N GLY A 65 30.09 -9.38 4.63
CA GLY A 65 28.88 -9.05 3.87
C GLY A 65 28.64 -7.55 3.73
N GLU A 66 28.73 -6.79 4.82
CA GLU A 66 28.53 -5.33 4.84
C GLU A 66 29.55 -4.57 3.95
N LEU A 67 30.74 -5.16 3.80
CA LEU A 67 31.82 -4.64 2.95
C LEU A 67 31.79 -5.19 1.51
N HIS A 68 30.84 -6.06 1.18
CA HIS A 68 30.73 -6.71 -0.13
C HIS A 68 32.05 -7.39 -0.58
N CYS A 69 32.71 -8.10 0.34
CA CYS A 69 34.01 -8.72 0.08
C CYS A 69 33.86 -10.01 -0.76
N GLN A 70 33.99 -9.90 -2.08
CA GLN A 70 33.88 -11.04 -3.00
C GLN A 70 34.98 -12.09 -2.77
N ASP A 71 36.19 -11.67 -2.40
CA ASP A 71 37.32 -12.58 -2.12
C ASP A 71 37.05 -13.53 -0.93
N ALA A 72 36.04 -13.24 -0.11
CA ALA A 72 35.65 -14.06 1.02
C ALA A 72 34.61 -15.12 0.69
N LEU A 73 34.14 -15.24 -0.57
CA LEU A 73 33.05 -16.13 -0.95
C LEU A 73 33.28 -17.58 -0.50
N ASP A 74 34.37 -18.20 -0.95
CA ASP A 74 34.67 -19.61 -0.66
C ASP A 74 34.81 -19.82 0.85
N VAL A 75 35.54 -18.94 1.54
CA VAL A 75 35.75 -19.03 2.99
C VAL A 75 34.45 -18.83 3.78
N LEU A 76 33.52 -18.00 3.28
CA LEU A 76 32.19 -17.85 3.88
C LEU A 76 31.32 -19.08 3.68
N MET A 77 31.41 -19.74 2.51
CA MET A 77 30.70 -20.98 2.23
C MET A 77 31.23 -22.13 3.08
N ASP A 78 32.55 -22.34 3.11
CA ASP A 78 33.19 -23.37 3.94
C ASP A 78 32.81 -23.19 5.42
N ALA A 79 32.92 -21.96 5.92
CA ALA A 79 32.56 -21.66 7.31
C ALA A 79 31.06 -21.81 7.60
N TYR A 80 30.19 -21.60 6.60
CA TYR A 80 28.75 -21.83 6.74
C TYR A 80 28.43 -23.33 6.84
N GLU A 81 29.06 -24.16 6.02
CA GLU A 81 28.88 -25.61 6.01
C GLU A 81 29.37 -26.26 7.31
N GLU A 82 30.51 -25.78 7.85
CA GLU A 82 31.11 -26.28 9.10
C GLU A 82 30.45 -25.73 10.38
N GLU A 83 29.58 -24.70 10.28
CA GLU A 83 29.04 -24.01 11.47
C GLU A 83 28.06 -24.90 12.26
N ASP A 84 28.41 -25.17 13.53
CA ASP A 84 27.64 -26.00 14.44
C ASP A 84 26.62 -25.21 15.29
N LYS A 85 26.79 -23.89 15.42
CA LYS A 85 25.89 -23.03 16.19
C LYS A 85 24.82 -22.40 15.29
N LEU A 86 23.60 -22.91 15.41
CA LEU A 86 22.43 -22.46 14.63
C LEU A 86 22.21 -20.93 14.64
N PHE A 87 22.47 -20.24 15.76
CA PHE A 87 22.27 -18.79 15.86
C PHE A 87 23.28 -17.95 15.05
N VAL A 88 24.31 -18.58 14.50
CA VAL A 88 25.35 -17.96 13.67
C VAL A 88 25.05 -18.13 12.18
N ARG A 89 24.48 -19.27 11.77
CA ARG A 89 24.20 -19.63 10.37
C ARG A 89 23.49 -18.54 9.56
N GLU A 90 22.46 -17.91 10.12
CA GLU A 90 21.75 -16.78 9.49
C GLU A 90 22.71 -15.66 9.04
N ALA A 91 23.75 -15.35 9.82
CA ALA A 91 24.69 -14.27 9.51
C ALA A 91 25.59 -14.61 8.31
N TYR A 92 25.92 -15.89 8.11
CA TYR A 92 26.64 -16.33 6.92
C TYR A 92 25.78 -16.19 5.67
N VAL A 93 24.53 -16.66 5.72
CA VAL A 93 23.59 -16.53 4.61
C VAL A 93 23.34 -15.06 4.27
N GLN A 94 23.19 -14.20 5.27
CA GLN A 94 23.10 -12.74 5.07
C GLN A 94 24.37 -12.18 4.40
N ALA A 95 25.57 -12.64 4.79
CA ALA A 95 26.80 -12.21 4.16
C ALA A 95 26.89 -12.64 2.69
N LEU A 96 26.54 -13.91 2.40
CA LEU A 96 26.48 -14.47 1.06
C LEU A 96 25.47 -13.73 0.17
N SER A 97 24.33 -13.30 0.73
CA SER A 97 23.34 -12.50 -0.02
C SER A 97 23.89 -11.17 -0.54
N ALA A 98 24.89 -10.61 0.15
CA ALA A 98 25.51 -9.32 -0.17
C ALA A 98 26.64 -9.42 -1.21
N ILE A 99 27.09 -10.61 -1.57
CA ILE A 99 28.14 -10.86 -2.58
C ILE A 99 27.59 -11.74 -3.71
N ASP A 100 28.33 -11.93 -4.80
CA ASP A 100 27.91 -12.85 -5.86
C ASP A 100 28.22 -14.29 -5.46
N CYS A 101 27.21 -15.05 -5.05
CA CYS A 101 27.30 -16.47 -4.68
C CYS A 101 26.63 -17.38 -5.71
N SER A 102 26.51 -16.93 -6.98
CA SER A 102 25.77 -17.65 -8.03
C SER A 102 26.24 -19.09 -8.23
N GLU A 103 27.54 -19.37 -8.04
CA GLU A 103 28.12 -20.71 -8.18
C GLU A 103 27.71 -21.70 -7.07
N TYR A 104 27.28 -21.18 -5.92
CA TYR A 104 26.86 -21.97 -4.75
C TYR A 104 25.33 -22.08 -4.62
N LEU A 105 24.57 -21.53 -5.57
CA LEU A 105 23.10 -21.59 -5.53
C LEU A 105 22.55 -23.02 -5.42
N PRO A 106 23.06 -24.03 -6.16
CA PRO A 106 22.57 -25.41 -6.01
C PRO A 106 22.67 -25.95 -4.58
N GLN A 107 23.80 -25.71 -3.91
CA GLN A 107 24.06 -26.15 -2.53
C GLN A 107 23.15 -25.41 -1.53
N LEU A 108 22.96 -24.10 -1.72
CA LEU A 108 22.05 -23.30 -0.89
C LEU A 108 20.58 -23.72 -1.06
N GLU A 109 20.19 -24.14 -2.27
CA GLU A 109 18.84 -24.67 -2.57
C GLU A 109 18.61 -26.05 -1.93
N GLU A 110 19.59 -26.94 -2.00
CA GLU A 110 19.55 -28.23 -1.30
C GLU A 110 19.39 -28.01 0.21
N ARG A 111 20.20 -27.11 0.78
CA ARG A 111 20.10 -26.77 2.20
C ARG A 111 18.75 -26.16 2.58
N LEU A 112 18.18 -25.30 1.73
CA LEU A 112 16.83 -24.76 1.94
C LEU A 112 15.78 -25.88 1.97
N GLN A 113 15.90 -26.89 1.09
CA GLN A 113 14.98 -28.02 1.06
C GLN A 113 15.12 -28.90 2.32
N GLU A 114 16.35 -29.20 2.75
CA GLU A 114 16.59 -29.93 3.99
C GLU A 114 15.94 -29.24 5.21
N LEU A 115 16.16 -27.92 5.34
CA LEU A 115 15.58 -27.14 6.44
C LEU A 115 14.06 -27.08 6.38
N ALA A 116 13.48 -27.09 5.18
CA ALA A 116 12.04 -27.09 4.98
C ALA A 116 11.37 -28.39 5.44
N GLU A 117 12.08 -29.52 5.34
CA GLU A 117 11.60 -30.85 5.73
C GLU A 117 11.96 -31.18 7.19
N TYR A 118 12.91 -30.45 7.79
CA TYR A 118 13.37 -30.66 9.17
C TYR A 118 12.36 -30.13 10.20
N ASP A 119 11.75 -31.04 10.98
CA ASP A 119 10.90 -30.69 12.12
C ASP A 119 11.77 -30.41 13.36
N ALA A 120 12.26 -29.17 13.44
CA ALA A 120 13.17 -28.74 14.50
C ALA A 120 12.50 -28.79 15.91
N PRO A 121 13.25 -29.21 16.96
CA PRO A 121 12.84 -29.04 18.36
C PRO A 121 12.57 -27.57 18.73
N GLU A 122 11.72 -27.32 19.73
CA GLU A 122 11.28 -25.96 20.12
C GLU A 122 12.44 -24.99 20.37
N GLU A 123 13.52 -25.46 20.99
CA GLU A 123 14.72 -24.69 21.28
C GLU A 123 15.50 -24.26 20.02
N GLU A 124 15.39 -25.02 18.92
CA GLU A 124 16.09 -24.76 17.65
C GLU A 124 15.23 -23.98 16.66
N LYS A 125 13.89 -24.12 16.73
CA LYS A 125 12.93 -23.56 15.77
C LYS A 125 13.22 -22.13 15.36
N LYS A 126 13.51 -21.26 16.34
CA LYS A 126 13.82 -19.85 16.08
C LYS A 126 14.99 -19.66 15.12
N HIS A 127 16.06 -20.44 15.29
CA HIS A 127 17.29 -20.29 14.52
C HIS A 127 17.18 -20.99 13.17
N THR A 128 16.59 -22.20 13.13
CA THR A 128 16.29 -22.92 11.90
C THR A 128 15.38 -22.11 10.97
N GLN A 129 14.34 -21.47 11.51
CA GLN A 129 13.46 -20.59 10.74
C GLN A 129 14.18 -19.33 10.21
N ALA A 130 15.12 -18.78 11.00
CA ALA A 130 15.90 -17.62 10.57
C ALA A 130 16.85 -17.97 9.42
N GLU A 131 17.52 -19.12 9.49
CA GLU A 131 18.37 -19.64 8.40
C GLU A 131 17.53 -19.92 7.14
N LEU A 132 16.42 -20.64 7.28
CA LEU A 132 15.50 -20.95 6.17
C LEU A 132 15.01 -19.68 5.49
N HIS A 133 14.58 -18.67 6.26
CA HIS A 133 14.12 -17.40 5.71
C HIS A 133 15.24 -16.63 4.99
N ALA A 134 16.44 -16.60 5.58
CA ALA A 134 17.59 -15.95 4.96
C ALA A 134 17.99 -16.62 3.63
N LEU A 135 17.98 -17.97 3.58
CA LEU A 135 18.29 -18.72 2.36
C LEU A 135 17.25 -18.44 1.29
N GLN A 136 15.97 -18.44 1.67
CA GLN A 136 14.88 -18.16 0.76
C GLN A 136 15.00 -16.76 0.15
N GLU A 137 15.21 -15.72 0.95
CA GLU A 137 15.38 -14.35 0.44
C GLU A 137 16.64 -14.23 -0.43
N LEU A 138 17.75 -14.88 -0.06
CA LEU A 138 18.96 -14.95 -0.89
C LEU A 138 18.65 -15.57 -2.26
N ILE A 139 18.03 -16.75 -2.29
CA ILE A 139 17.73 -17.47 -3.54
C ILE A 139 16.76 -16.64 -4.41
N LEU A 140 15.73 -16.05 -3.82
CA LEU A 140 14.78 -15.17 -4.51
C LEU A 140 15.47 -13.93 -5.09
N GLN A 141 16.39 -13.31 -4.35
CA GLN A 141 17.16 -12.16 -4.80
C GLN A 141 18.06 -12.53 -6.00
N LYS A 142 18.69 -13.71 -5.98
CA LYS A 142 19.64 -14.13 -7.02
C LYS A 142 18.96 -14.65 -8.29
N LYS A 143 17.92 -15.49 -8.15
CA LYS A 143 17.17 -16.03 -9.30
C LYS A 143 16.13 -15.08 -9.85
N GLY A 144 15.73 -14.08 -9.07
CA GLY A 144 14.59 -13.23 -9.35
C GLY A 144 13.26 -13.94 -9.07
N VAL A 145 12.22 -13.14 -8.84
CA VAL A 145 10.88 -13.66 -8.56
C VAL A 145 10.06 -13.67 -9.84
N LYS A 146 9.68 -14.86 -10.30
CA LYS A 146 8.72 -15.02 -11.39
C LYS A 146 7.32 -14.76 -10.83
N LYS A 147 6.85 -13.52 -10.93
CA LYS A 147 5.50 -13.14 -10.49
C LYS A 147 4.44 -13.77 -11.40
N HIS A 148 3.36 -14.25 -10.80
CA HIS A 148 2.22 -14.74 -11.56
C HIS A 148 1.42 -13.58 -12.16
N THR A 149 0.63 -13.92 -13.17
CA THR A 149 -0.28 -12.97 -13.83
C THR A 149 -1.71 -13.39 -13.56
N PHE A 150 -2.58 -12.44 -13.23
CA PHE A 150 -3.99 -12.71 -13.01
C PHE A 150 -4.67 -13.26 -14.29
N ASN A 151 -5.45 -14.33 -14.11
CA ASN A 151 -6.19 -15.05 -15.15
C ASN A 151 -7.67 -15.26 -14.77
N GLY A 152 -8.12 -14.69 -13.65
CA GLY A 152 -9.47 -14.88 -13.12
C GLY A 152 -10.55 -13.99 -13.76
N TRP A 153 -10.30 -13.36 -14.92
CA TRP A 153 -11.16 -12.31 -15.49
C TRP A 153 -12.63 -12.73 -15.70
N ASN A 154 -12.84 -13.95 -16.17
CA ASN A 154 -14.16 -14.51 -16.51
C ASN A 154 -14.59 -15.61 -15.51
N ARG A 155 -14.03 -15.59 -14.30
CA ARG A 155 -14.34 -16.57 -13.25
C ARG A 155 -15.30 -15.96 -12.25
N SER A 156 -16.27 -16.75 -11.82
CA SER A 156 -17.14 -16.39 -10.71
C SER A 156 -16.37 -16.45 -9.40
N SER A 157 -16.22 -15.32 -8.73
CA SER A 157 -15.59 -15.23 -7.40
C SER A 157 -16.44 -14.40 -6.47
N GLU A 158 -16.57 -14.86 -5.22
CA GLU A 158 -17.18 -14.03 -4.19
C GLU A 158 -16.16 -13.01 -3.67
N VAL A 159 -16.56 -11.74 -3.69
CA VAL A 159 -15.69 -10.62 -3.34
C VAL A 159 -16.39 -9.65 -2.40
N LEU A 160 -15.57 -8.87 -1.69
CA LEU A 160 -15.93 -7.72 -0.89
C LEU A 160 -15.33 -6.47 -1.54
N LEU A 161 -16.21 -5.60 -2.03
CA LEU A 161 -15.86 -4.27 -2.53
C LEU A 161 -15.97 -3.27 -1.38
N LEU A 162 -14.83 -2.85 -0.83
CA LEU A 162 -14.75 -1.93 0.30
C LEU A 162 -14.98 -0.49 -0.15
N THR A 163 -15.74 0.29 0.62
CA THR A 163 -15.89 1.74 0.39
C THR A 163 -16.26 2.48 1.68
N LEU A 164 -16.34 3.81 1.62
CA LEU A 164 -16.83 4.61 2.75
C LEU A 164 -18.32 4.36 2.98
N PRO A 165 -18.79 4.43 4.24
CA PRO A 165 -20.19 4.19 4.56
C PRO A 165 -21.19 5.00 3.71
N ALA A 166 -20.84 6.24 3.36
CA ALA A 166 -21.65 7.16 2.55
C ALA A 166 -21.79 6.75 1.07
N PHE A 167 -20.91 5.88 0.55
CA PHE A 167 -20.89 5.50 -0.87
C PHE A 167 -21.42 4.08 -1.11
N ARG A 168 -21.84 3.37 -0.06
CA ARG A 168 -22.21 1.94 -0.16
C ARG A 168 -23.42 1.69 -1.02
N ASP A 169 -24.44 2.55 -0.91
CA ASP A 169 -25.68 2.38 -1.66
C ASP A 169 -25.45 2.61 -3.15
N VAL A 170 -24.69 3.67 -3.49
CA VAL A 170 -24.27 3.93 -4.88
C VAL A 170 -23.39 2.81 -5.44
N LEU A 171 -22.43 2.30 -4.66
CA LEU A 171 -21.63 1.15 -5.06
C LEU A 171 -22.52 -0.09 -5.28
N ALA A 172 -23.52 -0.32 -4.42
CA ALA A 172 -24.44 -1.44 -4.55
C ALA A 172 -25.27 -1.34 -5.84
N GLU A 173 -25.73 -0.15 -6.22
CA GLU A 173 -26.44 0.08 -7.49
C GLU A 173 -25.56 -0.22 -8.70
N GLN A 174 -24.26 0.07 -8.63
CA GLN A 174 -23.30 -0.16 -9.72
C GLN A 174 -22.90 -1.65 -9.90
N VAL A 175 -23.15 -2.49 -8.89
CA VAL A 175 -22.84 -3.92 -8.94
C VAL A 175 -23.96 -4.72 -9.63
N THR A 176 -23.60 -5.39 -10.72
CA THR A 176 -24.44 -6.23 -11.57
C THR A 176 -24.48 -7.68 -11.07
N GLY A 177 -25.08 -7.91 -9.90
CA GLY A 177 -25.17 -9.27 -9.34
C GLY A 177 -25.90 -9.34 -8.01
N LYS A 178 -25.99 -10.56 -7.47
CA LYS A 178 -26.47 -10.77 -6.10
C LYS A 178 -25.52 -10.04 -5.15
N LYS A 179 -26.07 -9.16 -4.32
CA LYS A 179 -25.29 -8.26 -3.47
C LYS A 179 -25.86 -8.19 -2.07
N LYS A 180 -24.97 -8.00 -1.11
CA LYS A 180 -25.28 -7.75 0.30
C LYS A 180 -24.50 -6.52 0.74
N ILE A 181 -25.22 -5.49 1.16
CA ILE A 181 -24.62 -4.28 1.70
C ILE A 181 -24.14 -4.58 3.12
N LEU A 182 -22.86 -4.31 3.38
CA LEU A 182 -22.20 -4.44 4.68
C LEU A 182 -21.84 -3.07 5.23
N LYS A 183 -21.40 -2.99 6.49
CA LYS A 183 -20.93 -1.72 7.07
C LYS A 183 -19.76 -1.10 6.31
N SER A 184 -18.87 -1.94 5.78
CA SER A 184 -17.61 -1.56 5.15
C SER A 184 -17.65 -1.52 3.62
N GLY A 185 -18.77 -1.87 2.98
CA GLY A 185 -18.82 -2.02 1.54
C GLY A 185 -19.95 -2.92 1.05
N VAL A 186 -19.72 -3.61 -0.06
CA VAL A 186 -20.68 -4.51 -0.71
C VAL A 186 -20.04 -5.88 -0.93
N ARG A 187 -20.67 -6.94 -0.43
CA ARG A 187 -20.32 -8.33 -0.74
C ARG A 187 -21.13 -8.80 -1.94
N THR A 188 -20.48 -9.40 -2.94
CA THR A 188 -21.13 -9.83 -4.18
C THR A 188 -20.36 -10.94 -4.87
N ILE A 189 -20.99 -11.59 -5.86
CA ILE A 189 -20.34 -12.55 -6.75
C ILE A 189 -20.04 -11.81 -8.05
N VAL A 190 -18.75 -11.70 -8.38
CA VAL A 190 -18.27 -11.14 -9.64
C VAL A 190 -18.01 -12.26 -10.61
N SER A 191 -18.57 -12.18 -11.82
CA SER A 191 -18.31 -13.11 -12.93
C SER A 191 -17.53 -12.46 -14.08
N ASP A 192 -17.53 -11.12 -14.13
CA ASP A 192 -16.78 -10.30 -15.07
C ASP A 192 -15.99 -9.24 -14.26
N PHE A 193 -14.68 -9.48 -14.14
CA PHE A 193 -13.78 -8.54 -13.49
C PHE A 193 -13.45 -7.33 -14.36
N GLU A 194 -13.56 -7.41 -15.69
CA GLU A 194 -13.31 -6.25 -16.56
C GLU A 194 -14.35 -5.16 -16.28
N ASP A 195 -15.62 -5.53 -16.19
CA ASP A 195 -16.71 -4.60 -15.86
C ASP A 195 -16.64 -4.14 -14.41
N THR A 196 -16.36 -5.05 -13.47
CA THR A 196 -16.24 -4.69 -12.05
C THR A 196 -15.11 -3.69 -11.83
N MET A 197 -13.97 -3.87 -12.49
CA MET A 197 -12.83 -2.96 -12.38
C MET A 197 -13.06 -1.61 -13.08
N LYS A 198 -14.21 -1.37 -13.74
CA LYS A 198 -14.62 -0.03 -14.19
C LYS A 198 -15.30 0.78 -13.07
N ILE A 199 -15.77 0.14 -12.00
CA ILE A 199 -16.48 0.79 -10.90
C ILE A 199 -15.50 1.63 -10.07
N ARG A 200 -15.67 2.96 -10.07
CA ARG A 200 -14.74 3.91 -9.42
C ARG A 200 -15.04 4.18 -7.94
N THR A 201 -16.15 3.69 -7.41
CA THR A 201 -16.66 4.02 -6.06
C THR A 201 -16.18 3.08 -4.96
N PHE A 202 -15.55 1.94 -5.29
CA PHE A 202 -14.89 1.09 -4.30
C PHE A 202 -13.41 1.47 -4.14
N GLN A 203 -12.87 1.29 -2.94
CA GLN A 203 -11.48 1.55 -2.59
C GLN A 203 -10.59 0.32 -2.76
N GLU A 204 -11.09 -0.84 -2.36
CA GLU A 204 -10.38 -2.11 -2.46
C GLU A 204 -11.35 -3.23 -2.81
N LEU A 205 -10.84 -4.22 -3.52
CA LEU A 205 -11.50 -5.49 -3.80
C LEU A 205 -10.76 -6.59 -3.03
N LEU A 206 -11.49 -7.36 -2.24
CA LEU A 206 -10.97 -8.50 -1.50
C LEU A 206 -11.76 -9.75 -1.85
N PHE A 207 -11.08 -10.84 -2.21
CA PHE A 207 -11.70 -12.14 -2.42
C PHE A 207 -12.06 -12.75 -1.07
N VAL A 208 -13.22 -13.40 -1.00
CA VAL A 208 -13.65 -14.14 0.18
C VAL A 208 -12.98 -15.50 0.16
N ILE A 209 -12.32 -15.86 1.26
CA ILE A 209 -11.81 -17.22 1.49
C ILE A 209 -12.90 -17.99 2.24
N HIS A 210 -13.37 -19.10 1.66
CA HIS A 210 -14.38 -19.96 2.26
C HIS A 210 -13.71 -21.02 3.11
N THR A 211 -13.90 -20.90 4.43
CA THR A 211 -13.38 -21.87 5.40
C THR A 211 -14.50 -22.81 5.85
N GLN A 212 -14.12 -23.99 6.34
CA GLN A 212 -15.04 -24.97 6.94
C GLN A 212 -15.45 -24.62 8.38
N THR A 213 -14.95 -23.51 8.92
CA THR A 213 -15.17 -23.10 10.32
C THR A 213 -16.51 -22.38 10.48
N GLU A 214 -17.05 -22.40 11.70
CA GLU A 214 -18.30 -21.70 12.00
C GLU A 214 -18.19 -20.20 11.65
N LYS A 215 -19.14 -19.68 10.87
CA LYS A 215 -19.20 -18.28 10.41
C LYS A 215 -17.96 -17.80 9.63
N HIS A 216 -17.13 -18.71 9.12
CA HIS A 216 -15.86 -18.42 8.47
C HIS A 216 -14.85 -17.67 9.36
N VAL A 217 -14.84 -17.97 10.66
CA VAL A 217 -13.91 -17.38 11.63
C VAL A 217 -12.81 -18.38 11.94
N LEU A 218 -11.55 -17.96 11.82
CA LEU A 218 -10.36 -18.72 12.17
C LEU A 218 -9.95 -18.47 13.61
N SER A 219 -9.24 -19.45 14.18
CA SER A 219 -8.61 -19.36 15.50
C SER A 219 -7.65 -18.18 15.62
N SER A 220 -7.44 -17.68 16.84
CA SER A 220 -6.38 -16.72 17.16
C SER A 220 -5.01 -17.38 17.38
N GLU A 221 -4.94 -18.71 17.46
CA GLU A 221 -3.69 -19.46 17.60
C GLU A 221 -3.07 -19.72 16.21
N PRO A 222 -1.83 -19.29 15.94
CA PRO A 222 -1.20 -19.33 14.61
C PRO A 222 -1.25 -20.70 13.90
N GLU A 223 -0.92 -21.78 14.60
CA GLU A 223 -0.85 -23.13 14.06
C GLU A 223 -2.25 -23.66 13.72
N THR A 224 -3.22 -23.40 14.59
CA THR A 224 -4.62 -23.78 14.35
C THR A 224 -5.21 -22.96 13.22
N LEU A 225 -4.94 -21.66 13.17
CA LEU A 225 -5.34 -20.76 12.09
C LEU A 225 -4.80 -21.27 10.76
N ALA A 226 -3.51 -21.58 10.68
CA ALA A 226 -2.86 -22.07 9.47
C ALA A 226 -3.46 -23.39 8.99
N ALA A 227 -3.72 -24.34 9.90
CA ALA A 227 -4.37 -25.61 9.57
C ALA A 227 -5.80 -25.41 9.04
N GLN A 228 -6.59 -24.54 9.68
CA GLN A 228 -7.94 -24.19 9.22
C GLN A 228 -7.92 -23.49 7.87
N LEU A 229 -6.92 -22.63 7.61
CA LEU A 229 -6.74 -21.97 6.34
C LEU A 229 -6.30 -22.96 5.25
N ALA A 230 -5.46 -23.95 5.56
CA ALA A 230 -5.09 -25.02 4.63
C ALA A 230 -6.28 -25.88 4.21
N GLY A 231 -7.30 -26.03 5.08
CA GLY A 231 -8.58 -26.67 4.75
C GLY A 231 -9.60 -25.78 4.02
N SER A 232 -9.24 -24.55 3.66
CA SER A 232 -10.09 -23.62 2.90
C SER A 232 -9.88 -23.73 1.39
N ASP A 233 -10.64 -22.95 0.62
CA ASP A 233 -10.47 -22.81 -0.83
C ASP A 233 -9.33 -21.86 -1.25
N LEU A 234 -8.51 -21.35 -0.33
CA LEU A 234 -7.43 -20.39 -0.63
C LEU A 234 -6.52 -20.84 -1.79
N LEU A 235 -6.00 -22.07 -1.73
CA LEU A 235 -5.10 -22.57 -2.78
C LEU A 235 -5.83 -22.76 -4.11
N GLN A 236 -7.10 -23.12 -4.08
CA GLN A 236 -7.94 -23.23 -5.27
C GLN A 236 -8.15 -21.85 -5.91
N ILE A 237 -8.50 -20.83 -5.12
CA ILE A 237 -8.62 -19.44 -5.61
C ILE A 237 -7.32 -19.05 -6.33
N LEU A 238 -6.17 -19.24 -5.67
CA LEU A 238 -4.88 -18.87 -6.24
C LEU A 238 -4.58 -19.62 -7.56
N ALA A 239 -4.80 -20.93 -7.60
CA ALA A 239 -4.58 -21.74 -8.80
C ALA A 239 -5.51 -21.35 -9.96
N GLU A 240 -6.75 -20.98 -9.67
CA GLU A 240 -7.74 -20.61 -10.69
C GLU A 240 -7.59 -19.17 -11.18
N THR A 241 -7.09 -18.26 -10.33
CA THR A 241 -6.95 -16.84 -10.66
C THR A 241 -5.57 -16.45 -11.18
N HIS A 242 -4.61 -17.38 -11.27
CA HIS A 242 -3.24 -17.07 -11.71
C HIS A 242 -2.75 -18.00 -12.82
N LYS A 243 -1.92 -17.46 -13.72
CA LYS A 243 -1.12 -18.28 -14.64
C LYS A 243 0.18 -18.71 -13.94
N GLY A 244 0.45 -20.01 -13.94
CA GLY A 244 1.62 -20.61 -13.30
C GLY A 244 1.21 -21.53 -12.15
N GLU A 245 2.19 -22.19 -11.57
CA GLU A 245 2.01 -23.10 -10.43
C GLU A 245 2.65 -22.52 -9.18
N ALA A 246 2.43 -23.18 -8.03
CA ALA A 246 3.09 -22.86 -6.78
C ALA A 246 4.63 -22.84 -6.93
N PRO A 247 5.36 -22.11 -6.06
CA PRO A 247 4.87 -21.38 -4.90
C PRO A 247 4.24 -20.01 -5.24
N PHE A 248 3.26 -19.59 -4.44
CA PHE A 248 2.75 -18.21 -4.45
C PHE A 248 3.34 -17.40 -3.29
N TYR A 249 3.66 -16.13 -3.54
CA TYR A 249 4.27 -15.27 -2.53
C TYR A 249 3.23 -14.44 -1.79
N PHE A 250 3.08 -14.67 -0.50
CA PHE A 250 2.09 -13.96 0.32
C PHE A 250 2.73 -13.06 1.36
N ARG A 251 1.93 -12.10 1.82
CA ARG A 251 2.14 -11.42 3.10
C ARG A 251 0.90 -11.54 3.96
N ILE A 252 1.05 -11.33 5.26
CA ILE A 252 -0.08 -11.25 6.19
C ILE A 252 -0.43 -9.79 6.45
N GLY A 253 -1.71 -9.45 6.32
CA GLY A 253 -2.26 -8.17 6.75
C GLY A 253 -3.25 -8.36 7.89
N VAL A 254 -2.93 -7.88 9.08
CA VAL A 254 -3.85 -7.96 10.22
C VAL A 254 -4.55 -6.61 10.42
N SER A 255 -5.88 -6.63 10.41
CA SER A 255 -6.71 -5.45 10.72
C SER A 255 -7.59 -5.74 11.92
N GLY A 256 -7.60 -4.86 12.92
CA GLY A 256 -8.31 -5.11 14.17
C GLY A 256 -7.79 -4.24 15.31
N GLY A 257 -8.24 -4.56 16.53
CA GLY A 257 -7.88 -3.86 17.77
C GLY A 257 -6.50 -4.24 18.33
N MET A 258 -5.86 -5.27 17.76
CA MET A 258 -4.54 -5.76 18.18
C MET A 258 -3.46 -4.67 18.16
N ALA A 259 -2.69 -4.57 19.26
CA ALA A 259 -1.57 -3.65 19.41
C ALA A 259 -0.45 -3.94 18.40
N LEU A 260 0.40 -2.94 18.09
CA LEU A 260 1.39 -3.06 17.01
C LEU A 260 2.44 -4.15 17.27
N GLU A 261 2.92 -4.26 18.51
CA GLU A 261 3.95 -5.26 18.89
C GLU A 261 3.39 -6.68 18.82
N GLU A 262 2.21 -6.89 19.41
CA GLU A 262 1.46 -8.15 19.37
C GLU A 262 1.20 -8.58 17.92
N ARG A 263 0.77 -7.63 17.07
CA ARG A 263 0.54 -7.86 15.64
C ARG A 263 1.77 -8.32 14.90
N SER A 264 2.93 -7.75 15.23
CA SER A 264 4.20 -8.11 14.59
C SER A 264 4.62 -9.54 14.96
N SER A 265 4.47 -9.91 16.24
CA SER A 265 4.74 -11.27 16.71
C SER A 265 3.78 -12.29 16.08
N PHE A 266 2.48 -12.01 16.17
CA PHE A 266 1.43 -12.86 15.62
C PHE A 266 1.58 -13.07 14.11
N SER A 267 1.85 -12.01 13.34
CA SER A 267 2.03 -12.12 11.88
C SER A 267 3.23 -12.98 11.52
N ARG A 268 4.33 -12.91 12.29
CA ARG A 268 5.53 -13.73 12.05
C ARG A 268 5.25 -15.21 12.32
N GLN A 269 4.64 -15.54 13.45
CA GLN A 269 4.31 -16.92 13.81
C GLN A 269 3.29 -17.51 12.82
N THR A 270 2.24 -16.75 12.50
CA THR A 270 1.20 -17.17 11.54
C THR A 270 1.77 -17.39 10.14
N ALA A 271 2.72 -16.56 9.71
CA ALA A 271 3.38 -16.74 8.43
C ALA A 271 4.12 -18.08 8.35
N ALA A 272 4.96 -18.38 9.35
CA ALA A 272 5.70 -19.64 9.41
C ALA A 272 4.74 -20.84 9.47
N ALA A 273 3.66 -20.73 10.25
CA ALA A 273 2.64 -21.76 10.34
C ALA A 273 1.92 -21.99 8.99
N ILE A 274 1.61 -20.93 8.24
CA ILE A 274 1.00 -21.04 6.90
C ILE A 274 1.98 -21.70 5.91
N GLU A 275 3.25 -21.32 5.89
CA GLU A 275 4.24 -21.97 5.01
C GLU A 275 4.31 -23.48 5.28
N LYS A 276 4.34 -23.88 6.55
CA LYS A 276 4.33 -25.30 6.94
C LYS A 276 3.04 -25.99 6.53
N ALA A 277 1.88 -25.42 6.87
CA ALA A 277 0.57 -26.02 6.61
C ALA A 277 0.26 -26.18 5.11
N PHE A 278 0.80 -25.31 4.26
CA PHE A 278 0.65 -25.38 2.81
C PHE A 278 1.81 -26.11 2.11
N ALA A 279 2.69 -26.79 2.86
CA ALA A 279 3.87 -27.48 2.32
C ALA A 279 4.66 -26.58 1.35
N ARG A 280 4.86 -25.31 1.74
CA ARG A 280 5.57 -24.27 1.00
C ARG A 280 5.00 -23.92 -0.38
N LYS A 281 3.77 -24.35 -0.70
CA LYS A 281 3.02 -23.82 -1.85
C LYS A 281 2.65 -22.34 -1.68
N LEU A 282 2.66 -21.86 -0.44
CA LEU A 282 2.61 -20.45 -0.08
C LEU A 282 3.92 -20.11 0.64
N ILE A 283 4.56 -19.03 0.21
CA ILE A 283 5.84 -18.57 0.74
C ILE A 283 5.68 -17.12 1.23
N ASN A 284 6.04 -16.83 2.47
CA ASN A 284 6.01 -15.46 2.97
C ASN A 284 7.12 -14.64 2.32
N SER A 285 6.76 -13.48 1.78
CA SER A 285 7.75 -12.45 1.46
C SER A 285 7.16 -11.07 1.75
N THR A 286 7.94 -10.22 2.42
CA THR A 286 7.50 -8.84 2.71
C THR A 286 7.78 -7.87 1.57
N SER A 287 8.58 -8.29 0.58
CA SER A 287 9.04 -7.45 -0.54
C SER A 287 8.59 -7.97 -1.90
N HIS A 288 8.40 -9.29 -2.05
CA HIS A 288 8.07 -9.93 -3.32
C HIS A 288 6.69 -10.57 -3.37
N TYR A 289 5.83 -10.31 -2.37
CA TYR A 289 4.47 -10.81 -2.36
C TYR A 289 3.68 -10.36 -3.60
N GLU A 290 2.78 -11.26 -4.00
CA GLU A 290 1.78 -11.07 -5.05
C GLU A 290 0.37 -11.12 -4.48
N VAL A 291 0.21 -11.65 -3.27
CA VAL A 291 -1.06 -11.68 -2.54
C VAL A 291 -0.89 -11.25 -1.09
N GLU A 292 -1.95 -10.73 -0.50
CA GLU A 292 -2.06 -10.51 0.94
C GLU A 292 -3.22 -11.33 1.50
N ILE A 293 -2.90 -12.19 2.47
CA ILE A 293 -3.90 -12.84 3.32
C ILE A 293 -4.26 -11.84 4.42
N ARG A 294 -5.44 -11.24 4.28
CA ARG A 294 -5.95 -10.24 5.21
C ARG A 294 -6.81 -10.89 6.28
N LEU A 295 -6.31 -10.84 7.51
CA LEU A 295 -6.99 -11.34 8.70
C LEU A 295 -7.70 -10.19 9.40
N LEU A 296 -9.04 -10.18 9.33
CA LEU A 296 -9.88 -9.21 10.01
C LEU A 296 -10.29 -9.75 11.39
N GLN A 297 -9.75 -9.15 12.47
CA GLN A 297 -10.08 -9.55 13.83
C GLN A 297 -11.52 -9.18 14.17
N ASN A 298 -12.28 -10.14 14.65
CA ASN A 298 -13.63 -9.93 15.17
C ASN A 298 -13.59 -9.51 16.66
N ARG A 299 -14.75 -9.30 17.27
CA ARG A 299 -14.85 -8.89 18.68
C ARG A 299 -14.50 -9.99 19.68
N GLU A 300 -14.57 -11.25 19.26
CA GLU A 300 -14.31 -12.45 20.06
C GLU A 300 -12.84 -12.91 19.94
N GLY A 301 -12.00 -12.16 19.20
CA GLY A 301 -10.57 -12.42 19.03
C GLY A 301 -10.21 -13.26 17.81
N GLY A 302 -11.17 -13.97 17.21
CA GLY A 302 -10.97 -14.76 15.98
C GLY A 302 -10.86 -13.91 14.71
N PHE A 303 -10.49 -14.54 13.60
CA PHE A 303 -10.16 -13.83 12.35
C PHE A 303 -11.04 -14.24 11.17
N VAL A 304 -11.59 -13.27 10.44
CA VAL A 304 -12.19 -13.53 9.13
C VAL A 304 -11.10 -13.37 8.06
N PRO A 305 -10.77 -14.44 7.30
CA PRO A 305 -9.74 -14.38 6.28
C PRO A 305 -10.32 -13.83 4.96
N LEU A 306 -9.59 -12.91 4.35
CA LEU A 306 -9.85 -12.35 3.03
C LEU A 306 -8.55 -12.36 2.22
N LEU A 307 -8.65 -12.32 0.90
CA LEU A 307 -7.49 -12.34 0.01
C LEU A 307 -7.45 -11.10 -0.86
N LYS A 308 -6.36 -10.34 -0.79
CA LYS A 308 -6.07 -9.26 -1.75
C LYS A 308 -5.10 -9.79 -2.79
N LEU A 309 -5.46 -9.69 -4.07
CA LEU A 309 -4.58 -10.05 -5.18
C LEU A 309 -3.91 -8.79 -5.72
N TYR A 310 -2.58 -8.70 -5.62
CA TYR A 310 -1.81 -7.62 -6.27
C TYR A 310 -1.54 -7.90 -7.74
N THR A 311 -1.82 -9.13 -8.18
CA THR A 311 -1.77 -9.57 -9.58
C THR A 311 -2.96 -9.08 -10.39
N LEU A 312 -4.09 -8.76 -9.75
CA LEU A 312 -5.25 -8.13 -10.38
C LEU A 312 -4.93 -6.64 -10.62
N PRO A 313 -4.73 -6.20 -11.88
CA PRO A 313 -4.38 -4.83 -12.14
C PRO A 313 -5.57 -3.89 -11.90
N ASP A 314 -5.29 -2.72 -11.32
CA ASP A 314 -6.26 -1.65 -11.09
C ASP A 314 -5.84 -0.39 -11.84
N HIS A 315 -6.48 -0.15 -12.98
CA HIS A 315 -6.18 0.96 -13.89
C HIS A 315 -7.15 2.15 -13.74
N ARG A 316 -8.08 2.11 -12.79
CA ARG A 316 -9.18 3.10 -12.67
C ARG A 316 -8.69 4.53 -12.55
N PHE A 317 -7.53 4.72 -11.92
CA PHE A 317 -6.99 6.02 -11.56
C PHE A 317 -5.58 6.26 -12.09
N ASP A 318 -5.18 5.57 -13.18
CA ASP A 318 -3.85 5.69 -13.80
C ASP A 318 -3.50 7.12 -14.21
N TYR A 319 -4.53 7.95 -14.45
CA TYR A 319 -4.35 9.37 -14.72
C TYR A 319 -3.68 10.13 -13.57
N ARG A 320 -3.76 9.64 -12.32
CA ARG A 320 -3.19 10.30 -11.14
C ARG A 320 -1.70 10.00 -11.02
N ARG A 321 -0.91 10.57 -11.94
CA ARG A 321 0.56 10.46 -11.90
C ARG A 321 1.19 11.41 -10.90
N TYR A 322 0.61 12.61 -10.74
CA TYR A 322 1.13 13.65 -9.86
C TYR A 322 0.09 14.10 -8.84
N TYR A 323 0.54 14.41 -7.62
CA TYR A 323 -0.29 14.92 -6.54
C TYR A 323 0.48 15.89 -5.64
N VAL A 324 -0.23 16.57 -4.77
CA VAL A 324 0.32 17.32 -3.62
C VAL A 324 -0.26 16.74 -2.32
N ALA A 325 0.35 17.01 -1.18
CA ALA A 325 -0.05 16.41 0.10
C ALA A 325 -1.53 16.63 0.45
N ALA A 326 -2.08 17.80 0.10
CA ALA A 326 -3.47 18.16 0.33
C ALA A 326 -4.47 17.58 -0.70
N SER A 327 -4.00 16.89 -1.75
CA SER A 327 -4.87 16.43 -2.84
C SER A 327 -5.86 15.33 -2.41
N MET A 328 -7.14 15.54 -2.71
CA MET A 328 -8.19 14.53 -2.57
C MET A 328 -7.82 13.21 -3.30
N LYS A 329 -8.15 12.08 -2.67
CA LYS A 329 -8.02 10.75 -3.30
C LYS A 329 -9.08 10.58 -4.42
N PRO A 330 -8.73 10.01 -5.59
CA PRO A 330 -9.68 9.76 -6.67
C PRO A 330 -10.91 8.96 -6.25
N THR A 331 -10.75 7.95 -5.41
CA THR A 331 -11.89 7.16 -4.88
C THR A 331 -12.86 8.01 -4.05
N MET A 332 -12.37 9.07 -3.38
CA MET A 332 -13.24 10.05 -2.72
C MET A 332 -13.96 10.91 -3.76
N ALA A 333 -13.23 11.48 -4.73
CA ALA A 333 -13.81 12.32 -5.79
C ALA A 333 -14.88 11.55 -6.61
N ALA A 334 -14.58 10.32 -7.02
CA ALA A 334 -15.50 9.43 -7.70
C ALA A 334 -16.76 9.14 -6.88
N GLY A 335 -16.60 8.86 -5.58
CA GLY A 335 -17.72 8.62 -4.67
C GLY A 335 -18.61 9.85 -4.47
N LEU A 336 -18.01 11.03 -4.27
CA LEU A 336 -18.72 12.30 -4.14
C LEU A 336 -19.53 12.60 -5.40
N LEU A 337 -18.91 12.46 -6.58
CA LEU A 337 -19.59 12.74 -7.83
C LEU A 337 -20.64 11.70 -8.19
N ALA A 338 -20.45 10.44 -7.81
CA ALA A 338 -21.46 9.43 -7.98
C ALA A 338 -22.72 9.72 -7.14
N LEU A 339 -22.59 10.27 -5.93
CA LEU A 339 -23.72 10.82 -5.16
C LEU A 339 -24.34 12.05 -5.83
N ALA A 340 -23.50 12.93 -6.39
CA ALA A 340 -23.96 14.15 -7.07
C ALA A 340 -24.59 13.88 -8.45
N LYS A 341 -24.43 12.67 -9.02
CA LYS A 341 -24.81 12.33 -10.40
C LYS A 341 -26.20 12.81 -10.81
N PRO A 342 -27.28 12.64 -10.00
CA PRO A 342 -28.62 13.08 -10.37
C PRO A 342 -28.77 14.61 -10.52
N TYR A 343 -27.79 15.38 -10.01
CA TYR A 343 -27.78 16.84 -10.01
C TYR A 343 -26.81 17.44 -11.02
N LEU A 344 -26.04 16.62 -11.73
CA LEU A 344 -25.12 17.07 -12.79
C LEU A 344 -25.89 17.25 -14.11
N LYS A 345 -25.49 18.26 -14.88
CA LYS A 345 -26.03 18.61 -16.20
C LYS A 345 -25.17 17.99 -17.31
N GLU A 346 -25.78 17.36 -18.29
CA GLU A 346 -25.04 16.95 -19.49
C GLU A 346 -24.55 18.17 -20.27
N HIS A 347 -23.36 18.05 -20.86
CA HIS A 347 -22.74 19.10 -21.67
C HIS A 347 -22.56 20.46 -20.95
N ALA A 348 -22.50 20.45 -19.63
CA ALA A 348 -22.25 21.63 -18.81
C ALA A 348 -20.92 22.33 -19.12
N GLN A 349 -20.88 23.65 -18.92
CA GLN A 349 -19.66 24.42 -18.67
C GLN A 349 -19.33 24.35 -17.17
N ILE A 350 -18.20 23.73 -16.83
CA ILE A 350 -17.84 23.40 -15.45
C ILE A 350 -16.63 24.24 -15.01
N LEU A 351 -16.69 24.73 -13.79
CA LEU A 351 -15.60 25.41 -13.11
C LEU A 351 -15.22 24.71 -11.80
N ASP A 352 -13.93 24.48 -11.58
CA ASP A 352 -13.39 24.14 -10.26
C ASP A 352 -12.48 25.29 -9.80
N PRO A 353 -12.94 26.17 -8.89
CA PRO A 353 -12.20 27.34 -8.44
C PRO A 353 -11.00 27.04 -7.54
N PHE A 354 -10.88 25.80 -7.02
CA PHE A 354 -9.78 25.38 -6.14
C PHE A 354 -9.29 24.00 -6.57
N CYS A 355 -8.91 23.88 -7.85
CA CYS A 355 -8.85 22.59 -8.53
C CYS A 355 -7.70 21.68 -8.07
N GLY A 356 -6.68 22.23 -7.41
CA GLY A 356 -5.47 21.53 -7.05
C GLY A 356 -4.89 20.82 -8.28
N VAL A 357 -4.75 19.50 -8.18
CA VAL A 357 -4.22 18.64 -9.25
C VAL A 357 -5.30 18.10 -10.21
N GLY A 358 -6.49 18.70 -10.21
CA GLY A 358 -7.56 18.46 -11.17
C GLY A 358 -8.43 17.23 -10.90
N THR A 359 -8.24 16.52 -9.79
CA THR A 359 -8.88 15.23 -9.52
C THR A 359 -10.40 15.26 -9.65
N LEU A 360 -11.06 16.27 -9.07
CA LEU A 360 -12.53 16.33 -9.03
C LEU A 360 -13.11 16.64 -10.43
N LEU A 361 -12.52 17.58 -11.18
CA LEU A 361 -12.91 17.84 -12.57
C LEU A 361 -12.76 16.60 -13.47
N ILE A 362 -11.64 15.88 -13.34
CA ILE A 362 -11.39 14.66 -14.13
C ILE A 362 -12.46 13.61 -13.83
N GLU A 363 -12.72 13.33 -12.55
CA GLU A 363 -13.77 12.38 -12.15
C GLU A 363 -15.17 12.84 -12.60
N ARG A 364 -15.46 14.15 -12.59
CA ARG A 364 -16.74 14.68 -13.07
C ARG A 364 -16.90 14.32 -14.54
N ARG A 365 -15.88 14.59 -15.36
CA ARG A 365 -15.93 14.34 -16.80
C ARG A 365 -15.98 12.86 -17.17
N PHE A 366 -15.40 11.98 -16.35
CA PHE A 366 -15.59 10.53 -16.53
C PHE A 366 -17.03 10.10 -16.30
N LEU A 367 -17.75 10.77 -15.38
CA LEU A 367 -19.09 10.38 -14.98
C LEU A 367 -20.20 10.90 -15.90
N VAL A 368 -20.10 12.17 -16.31
CA VAL A 368 -21.09 12.84 -17.16
C VAL A 368 -20.36 13.66 -18.23
N PRO A 369 -20.76 13.60 -19.51
CA PRO A 369 -20.19 14.44 -20.56
C PRO A 369 -20.28 15.93 -20.20
N ALA A 370 -19.25 16.69 -20.55
CA ALA A 370 -19.14 18.13 -20.30
C ALA A 370 -18.71 18.82 -21.58
N ARG A 371 -19.20 20.05 -21.82
CA ARG A 371 -18.80 20.84 -23.00
C ARG A 371 -17.39 21.39 -22.79
N ASN A 372 -17.21 22.14 -21.70
CA ASN A 372 -15.91 22.73 -21.33
C ASN A 372 -15.69 22.56 -19.82
N ALA A 373 -14.44 22.42 -19.41
CA ALA A 373 -14.05 22.36 -18.01
C ALA A 373 -12.86 23.29 -17.75
N TYR A 374 -12.95 24.06 -16.66
CA TYR A 374 -11.94 25.03 -16.25
C TYR A 374 -11.53 24.75 -14.81
N GLY A 375 -10.24 24.70 -14.54
CA GLY A 375 -9.69 24.56 -13.20
C GLY A 375 -8.82 25.77 -12.85
N ILE A 376 -9.07 26.35 -11.69
CA ILE A 376 -8.31 27.49 -11.16
C ILE A 376 -7.65 27.06 -9.87
N ASP A 377 -6.38 27.41 -9.70
CA ASP A 377 -5.70 27.26 -8.41
C ASP A 377 -4.58 28.31 -8.29
N CYS A 378 -4.38 28.85 -7.11
CA CYS A 378 -3.32 29.81 -6.84
C CYS A 378 -1.93 29.16 -6.77
N PHE A 379 -1.87 27.85 -6.50
CA PHE A 379 -0.62 27.12 -6.41
C PHE A 379 -0.20 26.58 -7.79
N GLY A 380 0.76 27.27 -8.42
CA GLY A 380 1.21 26.97 -9.79
C GLY A 380 1.68 25.52 -9.98
N GLU A 381 2.35 24.93 -8.98
CA GLU A 381 2.78 23.52 -9.06
C GLU A 381 1.60 22.56 -9.17
N ALA A 382 0.50 22.82 -8.46
CA ALA A 382 -0.70 21.99 -8.55
C ALA A 382 -1.35 22.09 -9.93
N VAL A 383 -1.39 23.29 -10.52
CA VAL A 383 -1.87 23.55 -11.88
C VAL A 383 -1.07 22.79 -12.93
N GLU A 384 0.27 22.82 -12.87
CA GLU A 384 1.10 22.05 -13.81
C GLU A 384 0.83 20.54 -13.69
N LYS A 385 0.74 20.04 -12.45
CA LYS A 385 0.39 18.64 -12.18
C LYS A 385 -1.00 18.28 -12.71
N ALA A 386 -1.97 19.19 -12.61
CA ALA A 386 -3.33 19.01 -13.12
C ALA A 386 -3.35 18.87 -14.65
N ARG A 387 -2.56 19.68 -15.37
CA ARG A 387 -2.41 19.57 -16.82
C ARG A 387 -1.89 18.20 -17.23
N VAL A 388 -0.87 17.69 -16.55
CA VAL A 388 -0.30 16.37 -16.86
C VAL A 388 -1.30 15.26 -16.54
N ASN A 389 -1.96 15.29 -15.38
CA ASN A 389 -2.97 14.31 -15.00
C ASN A 389 -4.14 14.25 -16.01
N SER A 390 -4.66 15.42 -16.42
CA SER A 390 -5.75 15.47 -17.42
C SER A 390 -5.31 15.00 -18.79
N LYS A 391 -4.07 15.29 -19.19
CA LYS A 391 -3.50 14.77 -20.44
C LYS A 391 -3.43 13.24 -20.42
N ILE A 392 -3.02 12.63 -19.31
CA ILE A 392 -3.00 11.16 -19.15
C ILE A 392 -4.43 10.60 -19.17
N ALA A 393 -5.40 11.31 -18.57
CA ALA A 393 -6.82 10.94 -18.65
C ALA A 393 -7.43 11.07 -20.05
N GLY A 394 -6.70 11.59 -21.04
CA GLY A 394 -7.25 11.88 -22.38
C GLY A 394 -8.25 13.03 -22.39
N MET A 395 -8.17 13.94 -21.41
CA MET A 395 -9.13 15.02 -21.20
C MET A 395 -8.51 16.39 -21.44
N GLN A 396 -9.14 17.21 -22.27
CA GLN A 396 -8.79 18.62 -22.43
C GLN A 396 -9.50 19.46 -21.35
N ILE A 397 -8.75 19.94 -20.36
CA ILE A 397 -9.24 20.82 -19.29
C ILE A 397 -8.38 22.08 -19.29
N ASN A 398 -9.03 23.25 -19.19
CA ASN A 398 -8.34 24.54 -19.20
C ASN A 398 -7.91 24.91 -17.78
N TYR A 399 -6.61 24.83 -17.49
CA TYR A 399 -6.09 25.17 -16.18
C TYR A 399 -5.42 26.54 -16.14
N ILE A 400 -5.82 27.34 -15.15
CA ILE A 400 -5.41 28.72 -14.99
C ILE A 400 -4.77 28.87 -13.60
N ASN A 401 -3.50 29.27 -13.57
CA ASN A 401 -2.86 29.62 -12.30
C ASN A 401 -3.23 31.06 -11.93
N ARG A 402 -4.21 31.22 -11.03
CA ARG A 402 -4.72 32.52 -10.59
C ARG A 402 -5.47 32.36 -9.27
N ASP A 403 -5.64 33.46 -8.55
CA ASP A 403 -6.67 33.52 -7.49
C ASP A 403 -8.05 33.50 -8.16
N TYR A 404 -8.94 32.60 -7.70
CA TYR A 404 -10.33 32.53 -8.15
C TYR A 404 -11.07 33.86 -7.97
N PHE A 405 -10.76 34.61 -6.92
CA PHE A 405 -11.46 35.87 -6.65
C PHE A 405 -11.10 36.98 -7.65
N ASP A 406 -9.97 36.84 -8.35
CA ASP A 406 -9.54 37.73 -9.44
C ASP A 406 -9.92 37.20 -10.83
N PHE A 407 -10.60 36.05 -10.90
CA PHE A 407 -10.96 35.42 -12.14
C PHE A 407 -12.13 36.13 -12.83
N VAL A 408 -12.00 36.32 -14.14
CA VAL A 408 -13.01 36.89 -15.03
C VAL A 408 -13.07 36.04 -16.29
N HIS A 409 -14.28 35.82 -16.80
CA HIS A 409 -14.51 35.10 -18.04
C HIS A 409 -15.74 35.67 -18.76
N ASP A 410 -15.72 35.68 -20.10
CA ASP A 410 -16.77 36.27 -20.92
C ASP A 410 -18.10 35.51 -20.83
N TYR A 411 -18.04 34.22 -20.49
CA TYR A 411 -19.20 33.34 -20.35
C TYR A 411 -19.36 32.86 -18.92
N LYS A 412 -20.62 32.63 -18.53
CA LYS A 412 -20.99 32.04 -17.25
C LYS A 412 -20.89 30.51 -17.26
N PHE A 413 -20.89 29.91 -16.07
CA PHE A 413 -20.75 28.48 -15.84
C PHE A 413 -22.07 27.86 -15.37
N ASP A 414 -22.34 26.65 -15.84
CA ASP A 414 -23.52 25.87 -15.42
C ASP A 414 -23.30 25.19 -14.07
N GLU A 415 -22.05 24.83 -13.78
CA GLU A 415 -21.63 24.10 -12.60
C GLU A 415 -20.34 24.66 -12.01
N ILE A 416 -20.31 24.83 -10.70
CA ILE A 416 -19.09 24.89 -9.90
C ILE A 416 -18.94 23.57 -9.17
N VAL A 417 -17.81 22.89 -9.35
CA VAL A 417 -17.51 21.58 -8.74
C VAL A 417 -16.17 21.65 -8.02
N THR A 418 -16.12 21.64 -6.68
CA THR A 418 -14.87 21.90 -5.93
C THR A 418 -14.77 21.19 -4.58
N ASP A 419 -13.53 20.95 -4.11
CA ASP A 419 -13.23 20.72 -2.68
C ASP A 419 -12.88 22.07 -2.04
N LEU A 420 -13.66 22.54 -1.06
CA LEU A 420 -13.41 23.84 -0.44
C LEU A 420 -12.18 23.80 0.49
N PRO A 421 -11.29 24.81 0.43
CA PRO A 421 -10.17 24.93 1.34
C PRO A 421 -10.60 24.90 2.82
N ALA A 422 -9.81 24.22 3.66
CA ALA A 422 -10.06 24.13 5.11
C ALA A 422 -8.76 24.04 5.94
N GLY A 423 -7.85 23.11 5.60
CA GLY A 423 -6.85 22.58 6.55
C GLY A 423 -5.78 23.53 7.09
N ASN A 424 -5.48 24.65 6.43
CA ASN A 424 -4.39 25.55 6.80
C ASN A 424 -4.88 26.93 7.29
N LEU A 425 -6.18 27.14 7.38
CA LEU A 425 -6.77 28.45 7.65
C LEU A 425 -7.44 28.47 9.03
N THR A 426 -7.35 29.61 9.69
CA THR A 426 -8.10 29.88 10.92
C THR A 426 -9.59 30.07 10.61
N LYS A 427 -10.46 29.91 11.62
CA LYS A 427 -11.91 30.11 11.44
C LYS A 427 -12.29 31.48 10.86
N PRO A 428 -11.69 32.61 11.28
CA PRO A 428 -11.97 33.92 10.66
C PRO A 428 -11.56 33.98 9.18
N GLU A 429 -10.40 33.42 8.81
CA GLU A 429 -9.94 33.37 7.42
C GLU A 429 -10.87 32.52 6.56
N LEU A 430 -11.34 31.38 7.09
CA LEU A 430 -12.32 30.52 6.42
C LEU A 430 -13.67 31.23 6.24
N ASP A 431 -14.13 31.99 7.24
CA ASP A 431 -15.38 32.76 7.12
C ASP A 431 -15.29 33.80 5.99
N VAL A 432 -14.15 34.50 5.89
CA VAL A 432 -13.88 35.44 4.79
C VAL A 432 -13.81 34.73 3.44
N LEU A 433 -13.09 33.60 3.36
CA LEU A 433 -12.96 32.82 2.13
C LEU A 433 -14.33 32.32 1.65
N TYR A 434 -15.15 31.78 2.56
CA TYR A 434 -16.45 31.22 2.22
C TYR A 434 -17.43 32.34 1.81
N ARG A 435 -17.40 33.49 2.47
CA ARG A 435 -18.18 34.67 2.02
C ARG A 435 -17.80 35.06 0.60
N ARG A 436 -16.51 35.30 0.33
CA ARG A 436 -16.02 35.67 -1.00
C ARG A 436 -16.35 34.60 -2.05
N PHE A 437 -16.32 33.32 -1.67
CA PHE A 437 -16.66 32.22 -2.55
C PHE A 437 -18.13 32.29 -3.00
N PHE A 438 -19.07 32.52 -2.08
CA PHE A 438 -20.48 32.64 -2.44
C PHE A 438 -20.75 33.90 -3.28
N GLU A 439 -20.18 35.04 -2.90
CA GLU A 439 -20.27 36.30 -3.67
C GLU A 439 -19.74 36.12 -5.09
N LYS A 440 -18.53 35.58 -5.24
CA LYS A 440 -17.91 35.37 -6.56
C LYS A 440 -18.65 34.33 -7.40
N SER A 441 -19.14 33.27 -6.77
CA SER A 441 -19.90 32.22 -7.45
C SER A 441 -21.22 32.73 -8.03
N ASP A 442 -21.84 33.72 -7.39
CA ASP A 442 -23.06 34.35 -7.92
C ASP A 442 -22.79 35.11 -9.23
N GLU A 443 -21.64 35.77 -9.34
CA GLU A 443 -21.23 36.48 -10.56
C GLU A 443 -21.00 35.53 -11.74
N VAL A 444 -20.31 34.41 -11.49
CA VAL A 444 -19.82 33.53 -12.57
C VAL A 444 -20.80 32.42 -12.95
N LEU A 445 -21.78 32.11 -12.11
CA LEU A 445 -22.81 31.11 -12.43
C LEU A 445 -23.93 31.69 -13.31
N THR A 446 -24.43 30.84 -14.21
CA THR A 446 -25.69 31.10 -14.92
C THR A 446 -26.85 31.20 -13.95
N GLU A 447 -27.96 31.78 -14.40
CA GLU A 447 -29.24 31.49 -13.78
C GLU A 447 -29.49 29.98 -13.86
N ASP A 448 -30.05 29.37 -12.81
CA ASP A 448 -30.12 27.91 -12.60
C ASP A 448 -28.76 27.19 -12.51
N GLY A 449 -27.67 27.92 -12.30
CA GLY A 449 -26.34 27.35 -12.06
C GLY A 449 -26.29 26.55 -10.75
N ARG A 450 -25.44 25.53 -10.70
CA ARG A 450 -25.29 24.67 -9.50
C ARG A 450 -23.89 24.74 -8.92
N MET A 451 -23.81 24.77 -7.59
CA MET A 451 -22.58 24.51 -6.85
C MET A 451 -22.64 23.12 -6.22
N ILE A 452 -21.66 22.29 -6.56
CA ILE A 452 -21.45 20.94 -6.04
C ILE A 452 -20.10 20.95 -5.33
N PHE A 453 -20.08 21.03 -4.01
CA PHE A 453 -18.80 21.09 -3.31
C PHE A 453 -18.73 20.27 -2.04
N PHE A 454 -17.51 19.77 -1.79
CA PHE A 454 -17.15 19.10 -0.56
C PHE A 454 -16.60 20.11 0.45
N SER A 455 -17.02 20.03 1.70
CA SER A 455 -16.53 20.92 2.77
C SER A 455 -16.53 20.20 4.11
N ARG A 456 -15.63 20.67 5.00
CA ARG A 456 -15.51 20.24 6.41
C ARG A 456 -16.10 21.27 7.37
N GLU A 457 -16.67 22.35 6.86
CA GLU A 457 -17.13 23.51 7.63
C GLU A 457 -18.63 23.75 7.46
N MET A 458 -19.45 22.75 7.84
CA MET A 458 -20.91 22.81 7.68
C MET A 458 -21.52 24.10 8.27
N GLY A 459 -21.06 24.54 9.45
CA GLY A 459 -21.56 25.75 10.09
C GLY A 459 -21.36 27.01 9.25
N LEU A 460 -20.21 27.14 8.59
CA LEU A 460 -19.90 28.27 7.70
C LEU A 460 -20.74 28.20 6.42
N VAL A 461 -20.89 27.01 5.82
CA VAL A 461 -21.75 26.83 4.63
C VAL A 461 -23.19 27.24 4.92
N LYS A 462 -23.77 26.76 6.04
CA LYS A 462 -25.14 27.12 6.43
C LYS A 462 -25.27 28.61 6.77
N LYS A 463 -24.23 29.25 7.30
CA LYS A 463 -24.19 30.71 7.48
C LYS A 463 -24.27 31.43 6.14
N GLN A 464 -23.44 31.06 5.17
CA GLN A 464 -23.43 31.73 3.87
C GLN A 464 -24.75 31.53 3.09
N LEU A 465 -25.37 30.35 3.17
CA LEU A 465 -26.72 30.12 2.63
C LEU A 465 -27.81 31.04 3.22
N ARG A 466 -27.69 31.44 4.49
CA ARG A 466 -28.63 32.42 5.10
C ARG A 466 -28.37 33.85 4.62
N LEU A 467 -27.11 34.19 4.35
CA LEU A 467 -26.70 35.53 3.91
C LEU A 467 -26.92 35.75 2.41
N HIS A 468 -27.00 34.67 1.62
CA HIS A 468 -27.14 34.71 0.17
C HIS A 468 -28.43 33.97 -0.26
N PRO A 469 -29.61 34.60 -0.15
CA PRO A 469 -30.91 33.96 -0.39
C PRO A 469 -31.16 33.52 -1.83
N GLN A 470 -30.35 34.01 -2.78
CA GLN A 470 -30.34 33.53 -4.17
C GLN A 470 -29.86 32.08 -4.28
N PHE A 471 -29.11 31.57 -3.29
CA PHE A 471 -28.68 30.18 -3.26
C PHE A 471 -29.59 29.31 -2.39
N ARG A 472 -30.07 28.20 -2.96
CA ARG A 472 -30.89 27.21 -2.28
C ARG A 472 -30.13 25.91 -2.12
N LEU A 473 -30.06 25.39 -0.89
CA LEU A 473 -29.61 24.02 -0.66
C LEU A 473 -30.63 23.04 -1.23
N VAL A 474 -30.19 22.24 -2.22
CA VAL A 474 -31.00 21.20 -2.85
C VAL A 474 -30.80 19.86 -2.14
N GLN A 475 -29.54 19.53 -1.84
CA GLN A 475 -29.20 18.27 -1.19
C GLN A 475 -27.93 18.40 -0.36
N GLU A 476 -27.85 17.63 0.72
CA GLU A 476 -26.69 17.52 1.61
C GLU A 476 -26.42 16.05 1.92
N PHE A 477 -25.20 15.59 1.68
CA PHE A 477 -24.78 14.23 2.02
C PHE A 477 -23.71 14.27 3.10
N CYS A 478 -23.94 13.57 4.22
CA CYS A 478 -22.91 13.33 5.23
C CYS A 478 -21.92 12.27 4.71
N ILE A 479 -20.66 12.66 4.54
CA ILE A 479 -19.62 11.78 3.98
C ILE A 479 -18.85 11.09 5.11
N GLN A 480 -18.43 11.87 6.12
CA GLN A 480 -17.83 11.36 7.34
C GLN A 480 -18.23 12.24 8.53
N GLU A 481 -19.08 11.69 9.38
CA GLU A 481 -19.60 12.37 10.59
C GLU A 481 -18.49 12.77 11.56
N LYS A 482 -17.54 11.87 11.83
CA LYS A 482 -16.40 12.14 12.75
C LYS A 482 -15.57 13.35 12.36
N ASN A 483 -15.47 13.63 11.05
CA ASN A 483 -14.68 14.73 10.50
C ASN A 483 -15.55 15.93 10.10
N GLY A 484 -16.87 15.88 10.38
CA GLY A 484 -17.82 16.93 10.01
C GLY A 484 -17.81 17.26 8.51
N SER A 485 -17.61 16.26 7.66
CA SER A 485 -17.40 16.47 6.22
C SER A 485 -18.62 16.07 5.39
N TYR A 486 -19.00 16.97 4.48
CA TYR A 486 -20.27 16.92 3.76
C TYR A 486 -20.07 17.30 2.28
N LEU A 487 -20.92 16.73 1.43
CA LEU A 487 -21.12 17.16 0.05
C LEU A 487 -22.40 18.00 -0.01
N PHE A 488 -22.31 19.20 -0.58
CA PHE A 488 -23.43 20.12 -0.75
C PHE A 488 -23.78 20.25 -2.22
N ILE A 489 -25.07 20.16 -2.53
CA ILE A 489 -25.65 20.52 -3.82
C ILE A 489 -26.50 21.76 -3.60
N ILE A 490 -26.10 22.87 -4.19
CA ILE A 490 -26.74 24.17 -4.06
C ILE A 490 -27.10 24.67 -5.46
N GLU A 491 -28.28 25.25 -5.60
CA GLU A 491 -28.80 25.79 -6.85
C GLU A 491 -29.01 27.29 -6.71
N LYS A 492 -28.58 28.04 -7.71
CA LYS A 492 -28.87 29.48 -7.84
C LYS A 492 -30.30 29.63 -8.38
N ARG A 493 -31.14 30.33 -7.63
CA ARG A 493 -32.52 30.66 -8.00
C ARG A 493 -32.52 31.70 -9.11
N GLN A 494 -33.49 31.58 -10.01
CA GLN A 494 -33.88 32.63 -10.96
C GLN A 494 -34.43 33.86 -10.23
#